data_AF-A0AA46QDL2-F1
#
_entry.id   AF-A0AA46QDL2-F1
#
_cell.length_a   1.000
_cell.length_b   1.000
_cell.length_c   1.000
_cell.angle_alpha   90.00
_cell.angle_beta   90.00
_cell.angle_gamma   90.00
#
_symmetry.space_group_name_H-M   'P 1'
#
loop_
_entity.id
_entity.type
_entity.pdbx_description
1 polymer ?
#
loop_
_entity_poly.entity_id
_entity_poly.type
_entity_poly.pdbx_seq_one_letter_code
_entity_poly.pdbx_strand_id
1 'polypeptide(L)'
;MKPNCLLAIAGSILLSACTGDRLDQRYAPDIPIAAHAKANGDICIYPSPKENERPDTLFISGDTDEKLIEVGNQDLKKGICVTQNDYPFQENYIYSMRLNFVPIDKRRNLQDVSGRAFIAHFKVKRFNNHFAIENIQ
;
A
#
# COMPACT_ATOMS: atom_id res chain seq x y z
N MET A 1 -40.51 8.12 47.55
CA MET A 1 -40.34 7.59 46.17
C MET A 1 -38.92 7.87 45.70
N LYS A 2 -38.29 6.87 45.09
CA LYS A 2 -36.83 6.70 44.93
C LYS A 2 -36.18 7.77 44.03
N PRO A 3 -35.03 8.37 44.41
CA PRO A 3 -34.23 9.28 43.58
C PRO A 3 -33.45 8.55 42.45
N ASN A 4 -33.85 7.33 42.09
CA ASN A 4 -33.08 6.44 41.22
C ASN A 4 -33.28 6.67 39.71
N CYS A 5 -34.25 7.51 39.30
CA CYS A 5 -34.53 7.71 37.87
C CYS A 5 -33.57 8.73 37.21
N LEU A 6 -33.08 9.72 37.94
CA LEU A 6 -32.21 10.77 37.39
C LEU A 6 -30.79 10.28 37.09
N LEU A 7 -30.27 9.32 37.85
CA LEU A 7 -28.96 8.71 37.62
C LEU A 7 -28.91 7.84 36.35
N ALA A 8 -30.03 7.22 35.97
CA ALA A 8 -30.10 6.36 34.79
C ALA A 8 -29.98 7.16 33.47
N ILE A 9 -30.46 8.40 33.46
CA ILE A 9 -30.44 9.27 32.27
C ILE A 9 -29.06 9.92 32.09
N ALA A 10 -28.35 10.25 33.18
CA ALA A 10 -27.00 10.79 33.10
C ALA A 10 -25.98 9.75 32.60
N GLY A 11 -26.18 8.46 32.94
CA GLY A 11 -25.29 7.37 32.51
C GLY A 11 -25.38 7.05 31.02
N SER A 12 -26.55 7.20 30.39
CA SER A 12 -26.74 6.90 28.96
C SER A 12 -26.16 7.97 28.03
N ILE A 13 -26.02 9.21 28.49
CA ILE A 13 -25.40 10.31 27.72
C ILE A 13 -23.85 10.20 27.75
N LEU A 14 -23.28 9.62 28.80
CA LEU A 14 -21.82 9.41 28.89
C LEU A 14 -21.33 8.22 28.05
N LEU A 15 -22.20 7.26 27.72
CA LEU A 15 -21.87 6.10 26.89
C LEU A 15 -21.96 6.38 25.37
N SER A 16 -22.55 7.49 24.95
CA SER A 16 -22.60 7.89 23.53
C SER A 16 -21.40 8.73 23.08
N ALA A 17 -20.45 9.02 23.97
CA ALA A 17 -19.23 9.75 23.65
C ALA A 17 -18.17 8.92 22.90
N CYS A 18 -18.43 7.63 22.64
CA CYS A 18 -17.66 6.86 21.66
C CYS A 18 -18.18 7.12 20.24
N THR A 19 -18.22 8.38 19.81
CA THR A 19 -18.14 8.67 18.37
C THR A 19 -16.70 8.40 17.98
N GLY A 20 -16.40 7.11 17.72
CA GLY A 20 -15.10 6.70 17.23
C GLY A 20 -14.75 7.58 16.06
N ASP A 21 -13.62 8.30 16.18
CA ASP A 21 -13.02 9.06 15.09
C ASP A 21 -13.25 8.32 13.78
N ARG A 22 -13.88 8.98 12.81
CA ARG A 22 -14.22 8.48 11.49
C ARG A 22 -13.09 7.63 10.90
N LEU A 23 -13.10 6.33 11.18
CA LEU A 23 -12.12 5.35 10.70
C LEU A 23 -12.17 5.31 9.16
N ASP A 24 -13.34 5.58 8.60
CA ASP A 24 -13.64 5.78 7.19
C ASP A 24 -12.82 6.91 6.54
N GLN A 25 -12.37 7.92 7.30
CA GLN A 25 -11.51 8.99 6.78
C GLN A 25 -10.02 8.68 6.85
N ARG A 26 -9.60 7.61 7.55
CA ARG A 26 -8.18 7.25 7.71
C ARG A 26 -7.69 6.28 6.64
N TYR A 27 -8.58 5.60 5.93
CA TYR A 27 -8.20 4.59 4.94
C TYR A 27 -8.43 5.09 3.51
N ALA A 28 -7.36 5.50 2.83
CA ALA A 28 -7.39 5.68 1.38
C ALA A 28 -7.30 4.29 0.72
N PRO A 29 -8.21 3.92 -0.20
CA PRO A 29 -8.12 2.65 -0.89
C PRO A 29 -6.86 2.59 -1.75
N ASP A 30 -6.27 1.40 -1.84
CA ASP A 30 -5.13 1.14 -2.72
C ASP A 30 -5.56 1.32 -4.19
N ILE A 31 -4.69 1.95 -4.98
CA ILE A 31 -4.92 2.24 -6.39
C ILE A 31 -4.32 1.11 -7.22
N PRO A 32 -5.12 0.35 -7.99
CA PRO A 32 -4.59 -0.73 -8.80
C PRO A 32 -3.67 -0.20 -9.90
N ILE A 33 -2.57 -0.90 -10.13
CA ILE A 33 -1.61 -0.61 -11.19
C ILE A 33 -1.07 -1.90 -11.82
N ALA A 34 -0.72 -1.85 -13.11
CA ALA A 34 -0.07 -2.96 -13.77
C ALA A 34 1.44 -3.02 -13.45
N ALA A 35 1.93 -4.24 -13.27
CA ALA A 35 3.34 -4.56 -13.28
C ALA A 35 3.82 -4.93 -14.69
N HIS A 36 5.10 -4.67 -14.95
CA HIS A 36 5.75 -4.94 -16.23
C HIS A 36 7.09 -5.64 -16.01
N ALA A 37 7.33 -6.74 -16.74
CA ALA A 37 8.64 -7.39 -16.74
C ALA A 37 9.56 -6.74 -17.77
N LYS A 38 10.81 -6.56 -17.38
CA LYS A 38 11.92 -6.27 -18.29
C LYS A 38 12.56 -7.58 -18.77
N ALA A 39 13.30 -7.49 -19.88
CA ALA A 39 13.98 -8.65 -20.47
C ALA A 39 14.99 -9.33 -19.53
N ASN A 40 15.57 -8.58 -18.59
CA ASN A 40 16.50 -9.09 -17.58
C ASN A 40 15.81 -9.72 -16.35
N GLY A 41 14.48 -9.78 -16.32
CA GLY A 41 13.70 -10.33 -15.22
C GLY A 41 13.31 -9.32 -14.14
N ASP A 42 13.74 -8.07 -14.24
CA ASP A 42 13.30 -7.04 -13.29
C ASP A 42 11.80 -6.77 -13.47
N ILE A 43 11.11 -6.52 -12.36
CA ILE A 43 9.68 -6.22 -12.35
C ILE A 43 9.48 -4.77 -11.94
N CYS A 44 8.77 -4.01 -12.77
CA CYS A 44 8.57 -2.57 -12.59
C CYS A 44 7.10 -2.20 -12.50
N ILE A 45 6.81 -1.19 -11.68
CA ILE A 45 5.53 -0.48 -11.62
C ILE A 45 5.76 1.01 -11.92
N TYR A 46 4.77 1.66 -12.53
CA TYR A 46 4.87 3.05 -12.99
C TYR A 46 3.78 3.92 -12.35
N PRO A 47 3.87 4.19 -11.03
CA PRO A 47 2.87 4.97 -10.32
C PRO A 47 2.76 6.38 -10.91
N SER A 48 1.56 6.97 -10.82
CA SER A 48 1.31 8.37 -11.16
C SER A 48 1.35 9.25 -9.90
N PRO A 49 2.52 9.83 -9.56
CA PRO A 49 2.65 10.65 -8.36
C PRO A 49 1.92 11.98 -8.50
N LYS A 50 1.48 12.53 -7.37
CA LYS A 50 1.07 13.93 -7.24
C LYS A 50 2.27 14.81 -6.86
N GLU A 51 2.19 16.10 -7.12
CA GLU A 51 3.29 17.06 -6.86
C GLU A 51 3.72 17.10 -5.39
N ASN A 52 2.81 16.86 -4.45
CA ASN A 52 3.04 17.04 -3.00
C ASN A 52 3.26 15.72 -2.25
N GLU A 53 3.60 14.64 -2.94
CA GLU A 53 3.88 13.33 -2.35
C GLU A 53 5.16 12.73 -2.93
N ARG A 54 5.74 11.79 -2.18
CA ARG A 54 6.91 11.02 -2.61
C ARG A 54 6.72 9.55 -2.27
N PRO A 55 7.34 8.64 -3.04
CA PRO A 55 7.40 7.24 -2.66
C PRO A 55 8.09 7.12 -1.30
N ASP A 56 7.74 6.09 -0.55
CA ASP A 56 8.33 5.83 0.76
C ASP A 56 8.85 4.39 0.79
N THR A 57 7.92 3.45 0.84
CA THR A 57 8.21 2.02 0.95
C THR A 57 7.47 1.21 -0.10
N LEU A 58 8.14 0.19 -0.63
CA LEU A 58 7.60 -0.83 -1.50
C LEU A 58 7.55 -2.14 -0.72
N PHE A 59 6.34 -2.65 -0.49
CA PHE A 59 6.12 -3.96 0.09
C PHE A 59 5.86 -4.97 -1.02
N ILE A 60 6.56 -6.09 -0.98
CA ILE A 60 6.43 -7.21 -1.89
C ILE A 60 5.99 -8.41 -1.08
N SER A 61 4.97 -9.12 -1.54
CA SER A 61 4.52 -10.38 -0.97
C SER A 61 4.33 -11.38 -2.09
N GLY A 62 5.02 -12.51 -2.01
CA GLY A 62 4.78 -13.70 -2.82
C GLY A 62 4.12 -14.79 -2.00
N ASP A 63 3.87 -15.95 -2.62
CA ASP A 63 3.20 -17.07 -1.93
C ASP A 63 4.00 -17.61 -0.73
N THR A 64 5.31 -17.42 -0.70
CA THR A 64 6.20 -18.02 0.32
C THR A 64 6.95 -17.02 1.18
N ASP A 65 7.02 -15.75 0.78
CA ASP A 65 7.88 -14.75 1.40
C ASP A 65 7.37 -13.33 1.19
N GLU A 66 7.91 -12.42 1.98
CA GLU A 66 7.61 -11.00 1.93
C GLU A 66 8.88 -10.16 2.11
N LYS A 67 8.89 -8.96 1.52
CA LYS A 67 10.02 -8.04 1.62
C LYS A 67 9.54 -6.59 1.59
N LEU A 68 10.13 -5.77 2.46
CA LEU A 68 9.96 -4.32 2.45
C LEU A 68 11.23 -3.65 1.92
N ILE A 69 11.07 -2.73 0.97
CA ILE A 69 12.17 -1.99 0.33
C ILE A 69 11.90 -0.49 0.46
N GLU A 70 12.87 0.28 0.95
CA GLU A 70 12.79 1.74 0.95
C GLU A 70 13.09 2.28 -0.46
N VAL A 71 12.20 3.09 -1.00
CA VAL A 71 12.26 3.58 -2.40
C VAL A 71 12.16 5.11 -2.51
N GLY A 72 12.27 5.82 -1.39
CA GLY A 72 12.09 7.28 -1.33
C GLY A 72 13.04 8.14 -2.16
N ASN A 73 14.13 7.57 -2.67
CA ASN A 73 15.13 8.26 -3.50
C ASN A 73 15.08 7.86 -4.99
N GLN A 74 14.13 7.02 -5.42
CA GLN A 74 14.05 6.59 -6.82
C GLN A 74 13.34 7.63 -7.71
N ASP A 75 13.82 7.76 -8.95
CA ASP A 75 13.19 8.60 -9.98
C ASP A 75 11.94 7.94 -10.54
N LEU A 76 10.78 8.42 -10.11
CA LEU A 76 9.46 7.89 -10.50
C LEU A 76 9.21 7.91 -12.00
N LYS A 77 9.86 8.81 -12.76
CA LYS A 77 9.71 8.85 -14.23
C LYS A 77 10.26 7.58 -14.89
N LYS A 78 11.19 6.89 -14.22
CA LYS A 78 11.77 5.63 -14.69
C LYS A 78 11.01 4.40 -14.17
N GLY A 79 9.96 4.61 -13.38
CA GLY A 79 9.26 3.57 -12.64
C GLY A 79 10.04 3.10 -11.41
N ILE A 80 9.35 2.38 -10.55
CA ILE A 80 9.94 1.66 -9.41
C ILE A 80 10.15 0.22 -9.87
N CYS A 81 11.42 -0.17 -10.00
CA CYS A 81 11.82 -1.49 -10.47
C CYS A 81 12.49 -2.27 -9.35
N VAL A 82 12.10 -3.52 -9.19
CA VAL A 82 12.71 -4.49 -8.28
C VAL A 82 13.57 -5.42 -9.12
N THR A 83 14.85 -5.49 -8.78
CA THR A 83 15.78 -6.35 -9.49
C THR A 83 15.70 -7.78 -8.98
N GLN A 84 16.15 -8.73 -9.80
CA GLN A 84 16.28 -10.15 -9.40
C GLN A 84 17.21 -10.36 -8.20
N ASN A 85 18.15 -9.43 -7.95
CA ASN A 85 19.02 -9.46 -6.76
C ASN A 85 18.30 -8.93 -5.51
N ASP A 86 17.42 -7.94 -5.68
CA ASP A 86 16.64 -7.39 -4.58
C ASP A 86 15.54 -8.36 -4.17
N TYR A 87 14.86 -8.99 -5.12
CA TYR A 87 13.83 -9.99 -4.85
C TYR A 87 13.80 -11.01 -6.00
N PRO A 88 14.17 -12.27 -5.75
CA PRO A 88 14.31 -13.28 -6.81
C PRO A 88 12.94 -13.83 -7.20
N PHE A 89 12.26 -13.16 -8.13
CA PHE A 89 10.94 -13.59 -8.61
C PHE A 89 11.01 -14.97 -9.28
N GLN A 90 10.09 -15.85 -8.88
CA GLN A 90 10.01 -17.22 -9.37
C GLN A 90 8.83 -17.38 -10.35
N GLU A 91 8.99 -18.26 -11.33
CA GLU A 91 7.93 -18.53 -12.30
C GLU A 91 6.75 -19.27 -11.66
N ASN A 92 5.54 -18.99 -12.16
CA ASN A 92 4.27 -19.56 -11.73
C ASN A 92 3.79 -19.17 -10.33
N TYR A 93 4.48 -18.26 -9.65
CA TYR A 93 4.06 -17.67 -8.39
C TYR A 93 3.25 -16.38 -8.59
N ILE A 94 2.34 -16.12 -7.65
CA ILE A 94 1.58 -14.87 -7.58
C ILE A 94 2.29 -13.93 -6.62
N TYR A 95 2.34 -12.66 -7.00
CA TYR A 95 2.96 -11.60 -6.24
C TYR A 95 2.02 -10.40 -6.10
N SER A 96 2.19 -9.70 -4.99
CA SER A 96 1.64 -8.38 -4.72
C SER A 96 2.79 -7.40 -4.51
N MET A 97 2.78 -6.29 -5.24
CA MET A 97 3.68 -5.16 -5.01
C MET A 97 2.85 -3.95 -4.60
N ARG A 98 3.02 -3.50 -3.36
CA ARG A 98 2.31 -2.35 -2.79
C ARG A 98 3.30 -1.21 -2.50
N LEU A 99 3.17 -0.11 -3.24
CA LEU A 99 3.99 1.08 -3.11
C LEU A 99 3.25 2.16 -2.33
N ASN A 100 3.80 2.55 -1.18
CA ASN A 100 3.29 3.64 -0.35
C ASN A 100 3.86 4.99 -0.79
N PHE A 101 2.99 5.99 -0.81
CA PHE A 101 3.36 7.40 -0.93
C PHE A 101 3.09 8.13 0.36
N VAL A 102 3.95 9.07 0.71
CA VAL A 102 3.76 9.96 1.86
C VAL A 102 3.70 11.41 1.40
N PRO A 103 2.82 12.26 1.99
CA PRO A 103 2.82 13.68 1.70
C PRO A 103 4.14 14.31 2.16
N ILE A 104 4.69 15.24 1.37
CA ILE A 104 5.96 15.91 1.67
C ILE A 104 5.80 16.78 2.94
N ASP A 105 4.66 17.45 3.09
CA ASP A 105 4.42 18.43 4.16
C ASP A 105 3.93 17.84 5.49
N LYS A 106 3.39 16.61 5.51
CA LYS A 106 2.70 16.03 6.68
C LYS A 106 3.59 15.26 7.67
N ARG A 107 4.92 15.31 7.54
CA ARG A 107 5.83 14.55 8.42
C ARG A 107 5.82 14.97 9.90
N ARG A 108 5.05 15.99 10.30
CA ARG A 108 4.97 16.46 11.69
C ARG A 108 4.00 15.68 12.59
N ASN A 109 2.98 15.02 12.03
CA ASN A 109 2.02 14.22 12.81
C ASN A 109 1.92 12.80 12.24
N LEU A 110 2.58 11.84 12.90
CA LEU A 110 2.61 10.42 12.52
C LEU A 110 1.22 9.76 12.47
N GLN A 111 0.19 10.37 13.07
CA GLN A 111 -1.16 9.82 13.15
C GLN A 111 -2.05 10.11 11.93
N ASP A 112 -1.66 11.03 11.03
CA ASP A 112 -2.49 11.53 9.92
C ASP A 112 -1.94 11.25 8.52
N VAL A 113 -0.97 10.34 8.43
CA VAL A 113 -0.29 9.97 7.18
C VAL A 113 -1.08 8.88 6.44
N SER A 114 -2.36 9.15 6.14
CA SER A 114 -3.08 8.34 5.15
C SER A 114 -2.55 8.71 3.76
N GLY A 115 -1.41 8.13 3.44
CA GLY A 115 -0.81 8.21 2.12
C GLY A 115 -1.57 7.37 1.12
N ARG A 116 -1.50 7.74 -0.17
CA ARG A 116 -2.00 6.85 -1.22
C ARG A 116 -1.05 5.67 -1.33
N ALA A 117 -1.58 4.50 -1.67
CA ALA A 117 -0.76 3.40 -2.10
C ALA A 117 -1.20 2.92 -3.48
N PHE A 118 -0.24 2.41 -4.24
CA PHE A 118 -0.49 1.73 -5.50
C PHE A 118 -0.22 0.25 -5.30
N ILE A 119 -1.10 -0.61 -5.80
CA ILE A 119 -0.96 -2.06 -5.66
C ILE A 119 -1.02 -2.75 -7.01
N ALA A 120 -0.07 -3.63 -7.27
CA ALA A 120 -0.04 -4.50 -8.44
C ALA A 120 -0.10 -5.95 -7.98
N HIS A 121 -1.11 -6.69 -8.46
CA HIS A 121 -1.17 -8.13 -8.33
C HIS A 121 -0.82 -8.77 -9.66
N PHE A 122 0.06 -9.75 -9.65
CA PHE A 122 0.48 -10.37 -10.89
C PHE A 122 1.05 -11.77 -10.69
N LYS A 123 0.95 -12.58 -11.73
CA LYS A 123 1.64 -13.85 -11.85
C LYS A 123 2.85 -13.72 -12.75
N VAL A 124 3.98 -14.22 -12.28
CA VAL A 124 5.19 -14.31 -13.11
C VAL A 124 5.07 -15.54 -13.99
N LYS A 125 5.20 -15.33 -15.30
CA LYS A 125 5.22 -16.38 -16.32
C LYS A 125 6.57 -16.39 -17.02
N ARG A 126 6.83 -17.46 -17.74
CA ARG A 126 7.97 -17.55 -18.66
C ARG A 126 7.47 -17.78 -20.07
N PHE A 127 7.93 -16.96 -21.01
CA PHE A 127 7.63 -17.11 -22.43
C PHE A 127 8.93 -17.03 -23.21
N ASN A 128 9.24 -18.08 -23.99
CA ASN A 128 10.49 -18.18 -24.76
C ASN A 128 11.74 -17.82 -23.94
N ASN A 129 11.89 -18.43 -22.76
CA ASN A 129 12.94 -18.19 -21.77
C ASN A 129 12.99 -16.80 -21.11
N HIS A 130 12.11 -15.86 -21.46
CA HIS A 130 12.03 -14.54 -20.85
C HIS A 130 10.94 -14.47 -19.79
N PHE A 131 11.15 -13.66 -18.76
CA PHE A 131 10.12 -13.33 -17.78
C PHE A 131 9.01 -12.51 -18.45
N ALA A 132 7.78 -12.93 -18.21
CA ALA A 132 6.55 -12.26 -18.63
C ALA A 132 5.63 -12.10 -17.42
N ILE A 133 4.73 -11.13 -17.47
CA ILE A 133 3.78 -10.86 -16.38
C ILE A 133 2.36 -11.04 -16.89
N GLU A 134 1.57 -11.78 -16.14
CA GLU A 134 0.11 -11.75 -16.21
C GLU A 134 -0.40 -10.91 -15.05
N ASN A 135 -0.95 -9.73 -15.35
CA ASN A 135 -1.55 -8.87 -14.33
C ASN A 135 -2.91 -9.46 -13.90
N ILE A 136 -3.11 -9.54 -12.58
CA ILE A 136 -4.32 -10.05 -11.94
C ILE A 136 -5.03 -8.85 -11.31
N GLN A 137 -6.34 -8.75 -11.51
CA GLN A 137 -7.15 -7.66 -10.99
C GLN A 137 -7.89 -8.05 -9.72
#